data_AF-A0A177NZA8-F1
#
_entry.id   AF-A0A177NZA8-F1
#
_cell.length_a   1.000
_cell.length_b   1.000
_cell.length_c   1.000
_cell.angle_alpha   90.00
_cell.angle_beta   90.00
_cell.angle_gamma   90.00
#
_symmetry.space_group_name_H-M   'P 1'
#
loop_
_entity.id
_entity.type
_entity.pdbx_description
1 polymer ?
#
loop_
_entity_poly.entity_id
_entity_poly.type
_entity_poly.pdbx_seq_one_letter_code
_entity_poly.pdbx_strand_id
1 'polypeptide(L)' 'MTKTFLCLALLVGIAGCAEVQPWERGKLAKPQMALDPDPVQTAIRQQNYSSREAASSAGSAQGGGCGCN' A
#
# COMPACT_ATOMS: atom_id res chain seq x y z
N MET A 1 26.00 -29.25 -7.50
CA MET A 1 25.80 -27.96 -8.20
C MET A 1 24.38 -27.40 -8.01
N THR A 2 23.33 -28.22 -8.05
CA THR A 2 21.93 -27.78 -7.84
C THR A 2 21.66 -27.19 -6.44
N LYS A 3 22.24 -27.76 -5.38
CA LYS A 3 22.10 -27.24 -4.00
C LYS A 3 22.68 -25.83 -3.82
N THR A 4 23.79 -25.54 -4.48
CA THR A 4 24.45 -24.23 -4.40
C THR A 4 23.62 -23.14 -5.08
N PHE A 5 22.97 -23.46 -6.21
CA PHE A 5 22.02 -22.57 -6.88
C PHE A 5 20.79 -22.28 -6.02
N LEU A 6 20.26 -23.30 -5.33
CA LEU A 6 19.11 -23.12 -4.43
C LEU A 6 19.44 -22.20 -3.24
N CYS A 7 20.61 -22.37 -2.62
CA CYS A 7 21.05 -21.50 -1.53
C CYS A 7 21.23 -20.04 -2.00
N LEU A 8 21.79 -19.85 -3.21
CA LEU A 8 21.98 -18.51 -3.77
C LEU A 8 20.65 -17.82 -4.07
N ALA A 9 19.67 -18.55 -4.61
CA ALA A 9 18.33 -18.01 -4.84
C ALA A 9 17.63 -17.59 -3.54
N LEU A 10 17.81 -18.36 -2.46
CA LEU A 10 17.24 -18.04 -1.15
C LEU A 10 17.85 -16.76 -0.54
N LEU A 11 19.17 -16.58 -0.68
CA LEU A 11 19.89 -15.39 -0.20
C LEU A 11 19.46 -14.10 -0.90
N VAL A 12 19.12 -14.16 -2.20
CA VAL A 12 18.62 -12.99 -2.95
C VAL A 12 17.18 -12.63 -2.56
N GLY A 13 16.35 -13.63 -2.23
CA GLY A 13 14.95 -13.41 -1.87
C GLY A 13 14.72 -12.61 -0.58
N ILE A 14 15.67 -12.65 0.36
CA ILE A 14 15.57 -11.94 1.65
C ILE A 14 16.13 -10.52 1.62
N ALA A 15 16.85 -10.12 0.56
CA ALA A 15 17.52 -8.82 0.47
C ALA A 15 16.55 -7.62 0.30
N GLY A 16 15.26 -7.86 0.09
CA GLY A 16 14.24 -6.81 -0.03
C GLY A 16 13.63 -6.35 1.29
N CYS A 17 13.91 -7.02 2.41
CA CYS A 17 13.35 -6.68 3.71
C CYS A 17 14.23 -5.64 4.41
N ALA A 18 14.09 -4.38 4.00
CA ALA A 18 14.76 -3.24 4.65
C ALA A 18 13.78 -2.52 5.58
N GLU A 19 14.22 -2.24 6.80
CA GLU A 19 13.47 -1.41 7.74
C GLU A 19 13.55 0.04 7.29
N VAL A 20 12.41 0.62 6.88
CA VAL A 20 12.31 2.01 6.42
C VAL A 20 11.81 2.86 7.57
N GLN A 21 12.56 3.92 7.90
CA GLN A 21 12.18 4.79 9.01
C GLN A 21 10.93 5.62 8.64
N PRO A 22 10.05 5.96 9.60
CA PRO A 22 8.78 6.62 9.31
C PRO A 22 8.87 7.89 8.44
N TRP A 23 9.93 8.69 8.64
CA TRP A 23 10.15 9.93 7.90
C TRP A 23 10.75 9.73 6.49
N GLU A 24 11.32 8.57 6.19
CA GLU A 24 11.83 8.24 4.85
C GLU A 24 10.71 7.90 3.89
N ARG A 25 9.56 7.46 4.42
CA ARG A 25 8.35 7.15 3.64
C ARG A 25 7.88 8.34 2.82
N GLY A 26 8.00 9.58 3.33
CA GLY A 26 7.63 10.78 2.58
C GLY A 26 8.49 11.04 1.34
N LYS A 27 9.74 10.55 1.32
CA LYS A 27 10.64 10.66 0.16
C LYS A 27 10.49 9.49 -0.82
N LEU A 28 10.19 8.30 -0.30
CA LEU A 28 10.06 7.07 -1.09
C LEU A 28 8.67 6.95 -1.76
N ALA A 29 7.61 7.40 -1.09
CA ALA A 29 6.24 7.39 -1.62
C ALA A 29 6.01 8.57 -2.57
N LYS A 30 6.43 8.42 -3.83
CA LYS A 30 6.22 9.45 -4.85
C LYS A 30 4.72 9.64 -5.13
N PRO A 31 4.23 10.86 -5.41
CA PRO A 31 2.81 11.10 -5.70
C PRO A 31 2.26 10.26 -6.86
N GLN A 32 3.07 10.00 -7.89
CA GLN A 32 2.70 9.16 -9.04
C GLN A 32 2.51 7.67 -8.73
N MET A 33 2.94 7.22 -7.54
CA MET A 33 2.74 5.86 -7.04
C MET A 33 1.51 5.75 -6.13
N ALA A 34 0.77 6.86 -5.94
CA ALA A 34 -0.46 6.85 -5.18
C ALA A 34 -1.48 5.92 -5.86
N LEU A 35 -2.12 5.07 -5.06
CA LEU A 35 -3.18 4.18 -5.51
C LEU A 35 -4.43 4.96 -5.94
N ASP A 36 -4.65 6.09 -5.28
CA ASP A 36 -5.66 7.06 -5.63
C ASP A 36 -4.99 8.40 -5.94
N PRO A 37 -5.00 8.86 -7.21
CA PRO A 37 -4.43 10.13 -7.60
C PRO A 37 -5.24 11.33 -7.07
N ASP A 38 -6.54 11.15 -6.81
CA ASP A 38 -7.47 12.22 -6.44
C ASP A 38 -8.28 11.86 -5.18
N PRO A 39 -7.61 11.72 -4.01
CA PRO A 39 -8.22 11.19 -2.79
C PRO A 39 -9.41 12.01 -2.30
N VAL A 40 -9.42 13.32 -2.55
CA VAL A 40 -10.54 14.21 -2.18
C VAL A 40 -11.79 13.86 -3.00
N GLN A 41 -11.65 13.67 -4.31
CA GLN A 41 -12.78 13.34 -5.17
C GLN A 41 -13.33 11.96 -4.83
N THR A 42 -12.45 10.99 -4.58
CA THR A 42 -12.84 9.64 -4.17
C THR A 42 -13.57 9.66 -2.83
N ALA A 43 -13.07 10.41 -1.84
CA ALA A 43 -13.74 10.55 -0.55
C ALA A 43 -15.16 11.11 -0.67
N ILE A 44 -15.34 12.18 -1.46
CA ILE A 44 -16.66 12.79 -1.71
C ILE A 44 -17.59 11.77 -2.39
N ARG A 45 -17.10 11.08 -3.43
CA ARG A 45 -17.89 10.06 -4.12
C ARG A 45 -18.30 8.94 -3.16
N GLN A 46 -17.38 8.47 -2.32
CA GLN A 46 -17.64 7.39 -1.37
C GLN A 46 -18.67 7.80 -0.33
N GLN A 47 -18.58 9.02 0.22
CA GLN A 47 -19.60 9.55 1.15
C GLN A 47 -21.00 9.61 0.51
N ASN A 48 -21.09 10.02 -0.76
CA ASN A 48 -22.35 10.03 -1.49
C ASN A 48 -22.92 8.63 -1.68
N TYR A 49 -22.09 7.64 -2.03
CA TYR A 49 -22.53 6.24 -2.15
C TYR A 49 -22.96 5.67 -0.80
N SER A 50 -22.16 5.85 0.27
CA SER A 50 -22.51 5.37 1.62
C SER A 50 -23.86 5.91 2.10
N SER A 51 -24.15 7.18 1.79
CA SER A 51 -25.42 7.83 2.16
C SER A 51 -26.61 7.25 1.41
N ARG A 52 -26.42 6.88 0.14
CA ARG A 52 -27.48 6.32 -0.71
C ARG A 52 -27.80 4.87 -0.38
N GLU A 53 -26.77 4.09 -0.06
CA GLU A 53 -26.91 2.65 0.22
C GLU A 53 -27.17 2.36 1.70
N ALA A 54 -27.29 3.39 2.55
CA ALA A 54 -27.31 3.27 4.02
C ALA A 54 -26.17 2.36 4.55
N ALA A 55 -25.07 2.31 3.82
CA ALA A 55 -23.99 1.37 4.07
C ALA A 55 -22.99 2.01 5.03
N SER A 56 -22.99 1.55 6.28
CA SER A 56 -22.03 1.96 7.30
C SER A 56 -20.59 1.51 7.01
N SER A 57 -20.39 0.64 6.02
CA SER A 57 -19.11 0.00 5.70
C SER A 57 -18.70 0.08 4.22
N ALA A 58 -19.22 1.03 3.43
CA ALA A 58 -18.83 1.22 2.02
C ALA A 58 -17.42 1.83 1.84
N GLY A 59 -16.47 1.37 2.66
CA GLY A 59 -15.05 1.63 2.48
C GLY A 59 -14.48 0.69 1.43
N SER A 60 -14.05 1.23 0.29
CA SER A 60 -13.06 0.56 -0.56
C SER A 60 -11.82 0.27 0.28
N ALA A 61 -11.19 -0.90 0.07
CA ALA A 61 -9.91 -1.22 0.70
C ALA A 61 -8.91 -0.12 0.32
N GLN A 62 -8.62 0.79 1.25
CA GLN A 62 -7.55 1.77 1.09
C GLN A 62 -6.24 0.96 1.07
N GLY A 63 -5.78 0.65 -0.14
CA GLY A 63 -4.56 -0.10 -0.32
C GLY A 63 -3.36 0.71 0.17
N GLY A 64 -2.29 -0.02 0.50
CA GLY A 64 -0.94 0.52 0.48
C GLY A 64 -0.40 1.18 1.76
N GLY A 65 -0.97 0.91 2.93
CA GLY A 65 -0.40 1.35 4.20
C GLY A 65 -0.69 0.36 5.32
N CYS A 66 0.23 0.26 6.28
CA CYS A 66 0.14 -0.54 7.52
C CYS A 66 -1.06 -0.18 8.43
N GLY A 67 -2.05 0.60 7.96
CA GLY A 67 -3.27 0.90 8.71
C GLY A 67 -3.07 1.70 10.00
N CYS A 68 -1.84 2.11 10.34
CA CYS A 68 -1.58 2.92 11.52
C CYS A 68 -1.88 4.39 11.21
N ASN A 69 -3.09 4.84 11.58
CA ASN A 69 -3.30 6.21 12.04
C ASN A 69 -2.53 6.40 13.35
#